data_AF-A0A146Y8Y7-F1
#
_entry.id   AF-A0A146Y8Y7-F1
#
_cell.length_a   1.000
_cell.length_b   1.000
_cell.length_c   1.000
_cell.angle_alpha   90.00
_cell.angle_beta   90.00
_cell.angle_gamma   90.00
#
_symmetry.space_group_name_H-M   'P 1'
#
loop_
_entity.id
_entity.type
_entity.pdbx_description
1 polymer ?
#
loop_
_entity_poly.entity_id
_entity_poly.type
_entity_poly.pdbx_seq_one_letter_code
_entity_poly.pdbx_strand_id
1 'polypeptide(L)'
;MDTDGRKGHFPYFINKTYVYLWTYRQFQRVQVEWDDVNKLLQRHGFKPVFFADPVENRNLTDLVLLDKTSASELRATLRAMLTDSERRQALVQELVRSNNQLKDEVQKHMNHAAQQSQRATELQELLDGVKSRVRHLEERCLGQAARQHSHTQRLQEENEEAQRRCLSLEQRLARLEEEAAELRRKLYFAVKEEEQRLARRDRTFRRICMQVCEQSDAAQQQILDVIDFYESRTSRLGDESRSGRGETAEAGQTTRRTSSAVSLAFQTILKAYQDQQKESSSRIQELKKEVAVLRRGLDTRLPDEANRGGSVREQTRNSRLCVQYHQLLTEINALVTDPSAPLRLPQDNRRTDGLERAEFQALLPTLDQWCQQLHKLRDLQRRLSKLSATLMPQQRCDGAAAGAVRVEDLMLLVEELLENASADDKQRLRSPTRHTLASMVSHFQKLFDVPSLSGVYPRMNEVYARLGEMTNALRNLRNLLDLDSKASPAAVVKQVSRLVSVDPRLGVADIDSIIIRVKQHDEFFPAFHSLVTEILNVLGLSHLDDILPALTSLKQTAP
;
A
#
# COMPACT_ATOMS: atom_id res chain seq x y z
N MET A 1 130.89 38.56 47.83
CA MET A 1 132.25 38.04 47.56
C MET A 1 132.07 36.92 46.57
N ASP A 2 132.90 36.96 45.54
CA ASP A 2 133.13 35.98 44.48
C ASP A 2 132.12 35.92 43.32
N THR A 3 132.42 36.84 42.40
CA THR A 3 132.32 36.73 40.95
C THR A 3 132.84 35.39 40.41
N ASP A 4 132.10 34.75 39.49
CA ASP A 4 132.72 34.38 38.22
C ASP A 4 131.67 34.23 37.10
N GLY A 5 132.03 34.74 35.92
CA GLY A 5 131.16 34.83 34.76
C GLY A 5 131.23 33.58 33.88
N ARG A 6 130.09 33.16 33.34
CA ARG A 6 130.04 32.36 32.11
C ARG A 6 128.74 32.59 31.37
N LYS A 7 128.85 33.26 30.22
CA LYS A 7 127.82 33.34 29.18
C LYS A 7 127.42 31.92 28.78
N GLY A 8 126.15 31.59 28.94
CA GLY A 8 125.54 30.33 28.49
C GLY A 8 124.22 30.62 27.82
N HIS A 9 124.17 30.33 26.52
CA HIS A 9 123.04 30.39 25.60
C HIS A 9 121.67 29.99 26.22
N PHE A 10 120.64 30.79 25.92
CA PHE A 10 119.24 30.39 26.02
C PHE A 10 118.94 29.30 24.98
N PRO A 11 118.47 28.10 25.35
CA PRO A 11 117.74 27.26 24.43
C PRO A 11 116.28 27.71 24.45
N TYR A 12 115.87 28.30 23.32
CA TYR A 12 114.47 28.53 22.98
C TYR A 12 113.65 27.26 23.18
N PHE A 13 112.56 27.38 23.94
CA PHE A 13 111.47 26.41 23.92
C PHE A 13 110.96 26.31 22.48
N ILE A 14 111.28 25.21 21.81
CA ILE A 14 110.68 24.87 20.53
C ILE A 14 109.21 24.54 20.80
N ASN A 15 108.34 25.45 20.40
CA ASN A 15 106.92 25.22 20.22
C ASN A 15 106.73 23.97 19.34
N LYS A 16 106.27 22.88 19.94
CA LYS A 16 105.76 21.72 19.21
C LYS A 16 104.43 22.10 18.57
N THR A 17 104.49 22.66 17.37
CA THR A 17 103.35 22.75 16.48
C THR A 17 103.02 21.32 16.03
N TYR A 18 102.07 20.66 16.69
CA TYR A 18 101.57 19.36 16.25
C TYR A 18 100.74 19.57 14.98
N VAL A 19 101.41 19.64 13.83
CA VAL A 19 100.77 19.42 12.53
C VAL A 19 100.70 17.91 12.36
N TYR A 20 99.55 17.31 12.69
CA TYR A 20 99.29 15.92 12.32
C TYR A 20 99.14 15.85 10.80
N LEU A 21 100.27 15.78 10.08
CA LEU A 21 100.29 15.36 8.70
C LEU A 21 99.74 13.94 8.66
N TRP A 22 98.60 13.78 8.01
CA TRP A 22 98.05 12.47 7.77
C TRP A 22 99.09 11.65 7.01
N THR A 23 99.35 10.44 7.47
CA THR A 23 100.05 9.49 6.61
C THR A 23 99.18 9.23 5.37
N TYR A 24 99.78 9.02 4.21
CA TYR A 24 99.05 8.75 2.96
C TYR A 24 97.99 7.63 3.12
N ARG A 25 98.29 6.62 3.96
CA ARG A 25 97.33 5.57 4.34
C ARG A 25 96.12 6.07 5.15
N GLN A 26 96.31 7.03 6.06
CA GLN A 26 95.21 7.65 6.81
C GLN A 26 94.34 8.54 5.92
N PHE A 27 94.94 9.23 4.95
CA PHE A 27 94.23 10.00 3.93
C PHE A 27 93.31 9.17 3.07
N GLN A 28 93.85 8.10 2.47
CA GLN A 28 93.04 7.15 1.70
C GLN A 28 91.91 6.56 2.55
N ARG A 29 92.17 6.25 3.83
CA ARG A 29 91.15 5.66 4.70
C ARG A 29 89.99 6.61 4.98
N VAL A 30 90.26 7.88 5.29
CA VAL A 30 89.19 8.84 5.59
C VAL A 30 88.42 9.21 4.32
N GLN A 31 89.08 9.26 3.16
CA GLN A 31 88.41 9.44 1.87
C GLN A 31 87.40 8.31 1.61
N VAL A 32 87.80 7.05 1.81
CA VAL A 32 86.90 5.88 1.72
C VAL A 32 85.78 5.93 2.76
N GLU A 33 86.06 6.35 4.00
CA GLU A 33 85.04 6.48 5.05
C GLU A 33 83.94 7.50 4.68
N TRP A 34 84.25 8.51 3.87
CA TRP A 34 83.34 9.55 3.39
C TRP A 34 82.69 9.27 2.03
N ASP A 35 83.20 8.31 1.25
CA ASP A 35 82.68 7.98 -0.08
C ASP A 35 81.18 7.68 -0.08
N ASP A 36 80.67 6.94 0.90
CA ASP A 36 79.24 6.64 1.02
C ASP A 36 78.38 7.89 1.25
N VAL A 37 78.88 8.83 2.08
CA VAL A 37 78.18 10.09 2.36
C VAL A 37 78.26 11.01 1.17
N ASN A 38 79.38 11.03 0.46
CA ASN A 38 79.55 11.78 -0.79
C ASN A 38 78.63 11.27 -1.90
N LYS A 39 78.43 9.94 -2.01
CA LYS A 39 77.43 9.35 -2.93
C LYS A 39 76.00 9.78 -2.56
N LEU A 40 75.65 9.80 -1.27
CA LEU A 40 74.35 10.30 -0.81
C LEU A 40 74.16 11.80 -1.09
N LEU A 41 75.17 12.61 -0.79
CA LEU A 41 75.17 14.05 -1.08
C LEU A 41 74.94 14.31 -2.58
N GLN A 42 75.66 13.60 -3.45
CA GLN A 42 75.51 13.72 -4.89
C GLN A 42 74.12 13.30 -5.38
N ARG A 43 73.52 12.23 -4.82
CA ARG A 43 72.13 11.83 -5.13
C ARG A 43 71.11 12.90 -4.78
N HIS A 44 71.37 13.67 -3.74
CA HIS A 44 70.55 14.82 -3.34
C HIS A 44 70.97 16.14 -4.01
N GLY A 45 71.93 16.12 -4.95
CA GLY A 45 72.37 17.30 -5.70
C GLY A 45 73.39 18.20 -4.98
N PHE A 46 73.95 17.74 -3.87
CA PHE A 46 75.00 18.45 -3.13
C PHE A 46 76.40 18.09 -3.64
N LYS A 47 77.36 19.03 -3.49
CA LYS A 47 78.76 18.81 -3.82
C LYS A 47 79.41 17.81 -2.83
N PRO A 48 80.26 16.89 -3.30
CA PRO A 48 80.99 15.98 -2.40
C PRO A 48 82.03 16.74 -1.56
N VAL A 49 82.29 16.21 -0.37
CA VAL A 49 83.33 16.69 0.54
C VAL A 49 84.68 16.13 0.09
N PHE A 50 85.64 17.01 -0.17
CA PHE A 50 87.01 16.66 -0.54
C PHE A 50 87.97 16.95 0.62
N PHE A 51 88.92 16.05 0.83
CA PHE A 51 90.00 16.23 1.79
C PHE A 51 91.22 16.80 1.07
N ALA A 52 91.85 17.79 1.69
CA ALA A 52 93.00 18.46 1.09
C ALA A 52 94.27 17.61 1.23
N ASP A 53 95.09 17.55 0.17
CA ASP A 53 96.29 16.71 0.14
C ASP A 53 97.34 17.21 1.17
N PRO A 54 97.87 16.35 2.06
CA PRO A 54 98.92 16.73 3.00
C PRO A 54 100.18 17.36 2.38
N VAL A 55 100.41 17.18 1.07
CA VAL A 55 101.64 17.58 0.35
C VAL A 55 101.45 18.83 -0.52
N GLU A 56 100.24 19.15 -0.98
CA GLU A 56 100.00 20.20 -1.99
C GLU A 56 99.42 21.53 -1.45
N ASN A 57 99.05 21.60 -0.17
CA ASN A 57 98.34 22.77 0.37
C ASN A 57 99.23 24.00 0.61
N ARG A 58 98.98 25.09 -0.13
CA ARG A 58 99.69 26.37 0.06
C ARG A 58 98.94 27.44 0.85
N ASN A 59 97.61 27.34 1.06
CA ASN A 59 96.84 28.35 1.80
C ASN A 59 95.91 27.72 2.85
N LEU A 60 96.14 28.04 4.14
CA LEU A 60 95.34 27.57 5.28
C LEU A 60 93.99 28.29 5.42
N THR A 61 93.79 29.41 4.71
CA THR A 61 92.60 30.26 4.82
C THR A 61 91.36 29.66 4.17
N ASP A 62 91.54 28.73 3.23
CA ASP A 62 90.45 28.10 2.47
C ASP A 62 90.10 26.70 2.99
N LEU A 63 90.75 26.26 4.08
CA LEU A 63 90.66 24.92 4.63
C LEU A 63 89.96 24.92 5.99
N VAL A 64 88.98 24.02 6.16
CA VAL A 64 88.33 23.78 7.45
C VAL A 64 89.08 22.66 8.18
N LEU A 65 89.73 23.01 9.29
CA LEU A 65 90.43 22.04 10.14
C LEU A 65 89.43 21.42 11.12
N LEU A 66 89.26 20.10 11.03
CA LEU A 66 88.43 19.31 11.94
C LEU A 66 89.31 18.28 12.64
N ASP A 67 89.09 18.12 13.93
CA ASP A 67 89.60 16.98 14.66
C ASP A 67 88.86 15.70 14.22
N LYS A 68 89.49 14.55 14.44
CA LYS A 68 88.98 13.25 14.00
C LYS A 68 87.59 12.94 14.57
N THR A 69 87.36 13.36 15.81
CA THR A 69 86.09 13.24 16.54
C THR A 69 84.99 14.04 15.86
N SER A 70 85.16 15.36 15.67
CA SER A 70 84.13 16.19 15.02
C SER A 70 83.88 15.79 13.57
N ALA A 71 84.91 15.39 12.81
CA ALA A 71 84.73 14.88 11.45
C ALA A 71 83.90 13.59 11.41
N SER A 72 84.11 12.68 12.37
CA SER A 72 83.35 11.44 12.47
C SER A 72 81.89 11.68 12.87
N GLU A 73 81.65 12.64 13.78
CA GLU A 73 80.32 13.05 14.21
C GLU A 73 79.56 13.72 13.06
N LEU A 74 80.16 14.73 12.39
CA LEU A 74 79.55 15.39 11.23
C LEU A 74 79.16 14.39 10.14
N ARG A 75 80.02 13.41 9.85
CA ARG A 75 79.71 12.35 8.89
C ARG A 75 78.51 11.52 9.31
N ALA A 76 78.44 11.13 10.58
CA ALA A 76 77.30 10.37 11.12
C ALA A 76 76.00 11.18 11.04
N THR A 77 76.05 12.47 11.40
CA THR A 77 74.88 13.37 11.35
C THR A 77 74.41 13.59 9.91
N LEU A 78 75.32 13.86 8.97
CA LEU A 78 74.99 14.01 7.55
C LEU A 78 74.38 12.73 6.98
N ARG A 79 74.96 11.56 7.30
CA ARG A 79 74.41 10.27 6.88
C ARG A 79 73.00 10.06 7.42
N ALA A 80 72.77 10.34 8.71
CA ALA A 80 71.46 10.22 9.33
C ALA A 80 70.43 11.16 8.69
N MET A 81 70.79 12.42 8.46
CA MET A 81 69.89 13.40 7.83
C MET A 81 69.54 13.06 6.38
N LEU A 82 70.51 12.61 5.58
CA LEU A 82 70.27 12.25 4.17
C LEU A 82 69.41 10.99 4.06
N THR A 83 69.71 9.96 4.85
CA THR A 83 68.88 8.73 4.88
C THR A 83 67.47 8.98 5.40
N ASP A 84 67.31 9.85 6.40
CA ASP A 84 66.00 10.29 6.87
C ASP A 84 65.22 11.08 5.80
N SER A 85 65.91 11.90 5.01
CA SER A 85 65.33 12.62 3.86
C SER A 85 64.80 11.65 2.79
N GLU A 86 65.59 10.65 2.40
CA GLU A 86 65.15 9.60 1.45
C GLU A 86 63.93 8.84 1.98
N ARG A 87 63.95 8.47 3.27
CA ARG A 87 62.81 7.79 3.92
C ARG A 87 61.56 8.65 3.93
N ARG A 88 61.68 9.95 4.27
CA ARG A 88 60.56 10.89 4.23
C ARG A 88 60.01 11.05 2.82
N GLN A 89 60.87 11.14 1.80
CA GLN A 89 60.45 11.23 0.42
C GLN A 89 59.71 9.97 -0.05
N ALA A 90 60.15 8.78 0.36
CA ALA A 90 59.46 7.53 0.07
C ALA A 90 58.05 7.50 0.70
N LEU A 91 57.93 7.89 1.97
CA LEU A 91 56.63 7.97 2.67
C LEU A 91 55.69 8.97 2.00
N VAL A 92 56.19 10.15 1.61
CA VAL A 92 55.38 11.14 0.88
C VAL A 92 54.88 10.57 -0.44
N GLN A 93 55.71 9.85 -1.19
CA GLN A 93 55.29 9.21 -2.44
C GLN A 93 54.23 8.12 -2.22
N GLU A 94 54.36 7.31 -1.18
CA GLU A 94 53.35 6.30 -0.82
C GLU A 94 52.03 6.94 -0.40
N LEU A 95 52.09 8.01 0.40
CA LEU A 95 50.90 8.78 0.79
C LEU A 95 50.21 9.40 -0.43
N VAL A 96 50.96 9.96 -1.38
CA VAL A 96 50.39 10.50 -2.63
C VAL A 96 49.73 9.40 -3.45
N ARG A 97 50.37 8.23 -3.59
CA ARG A 97 49.79 7.08 -4.30
C ARG A 97 48.50 6.61 -3.63
N SER A 98 48.52 6.44 -2.31
CA SER A 98 47.35 6.02 -1.53
C SER A 98 46.22 7.07 -1.60
N ASN A 99 46.53 8.36 -1.52
CA ASN A 99 45.53 9.42 -1.64
C ASN A 99 44.85 9.41 -3.02
N ASN A 100 45.61 9.20 -4.10
CA ASN A 100 45.05 9.10 -5.44
C ASN A 100 44.16 7.86 -5.60
N GLN A 101 44.58 6.71 -5.05
CA GLN A 101 43.74 5.50 -5.03
C GLN A 101 42.43 5.72 -4.27
N LEU A 102 42.49 6.36 -3.10
CA LEU A 102 41.30 6.71 -2.32
C LEU A 102 40.38 7.68 -3.07
N LYS A 103 40.94 8.65 -3.81
CA LYS A 103 40.16 9.54 -4.67
C LYS A 103 39.43 8.76 -5.78
N ASP A 104 40.11 7.82 -6.43
CA ASP A 104 39.51 6.99 -7.47
C ASP A 104 38.40 6.08 -6.90
N GLU A 105 38.60 5.51 -5.70
CA GLU A 105 37.58 4.72 -5.00
C GLU A 105 36.36 5.56 -4.62
N VAL A 106 36.58 6.76 -4.05
CA VAL A 106 35.50 7.70 -3.75
C VAL A 106 34.73 8.06 -5.02
N GLN A 107 35.41 8.33 -6.13
CA GLN A 107 34.75 8.63 -7.40
C GLN A 107 33.93 7.44 -7.92
N LYS A 108 34.44 6.20 -7.81
CA LYS A 108 33.68 4.99 -8.16
C LYS A 108 32.44 4.82 -7.30
N HIS A 109 32.57 5.02 -5.98
CA HIS A 109 31.44 4.95 -5.05
C HIS A 109 30.41 6.05 -5.33
N MET A 110 30.83 7.27 -5.62
CA MET A 110 29.94 8.37 -6.03
C MET A 110 29.18 8.03 -7.31
N ASN A 111 29.87 7.52 -8.33
CA ASN A 111 29.23 7.11 -9.59
C ASN A 111 28.23 5.97 -9.36
N HIS A 112 28.58 4.99 -8.53
CA HIS A 112 27.69 3.89 -8.20
C HIS A 112 26.46 4.38 -7.43
N ALA A 113 26.65 5.25 -6.43
CA ALA A 113 25.55 5.84 -5.68
C ALA A 113 24.62 6.68 -6.57
N ALA A 114 25.17 7.45 -7.51
CA ALA A 114 24.39 8.22 -8.48
C ALA A 114 23.53 7.30 -9.37
N GLN A 115 24.11 6.20 -9.88
CA GLN A 115 23.37 5.21 -10.66
C GLN A 115 22.25 4.54 -9.85
N GLN A 116 22.52 4.17 -8.60
CA GLN A 116 21.50 3.60 -7.72
C GLN A 116 20.39 4.60 -7.40
N SER A 117 20.74 5.87 -7.18
CA SER A 117 19.76 6.95 -7.00
C SER A 117 18.87 7.10 -8.23
N GLN A 118 19.44 7.08 -9.44
CA GLN A 118 18.67 7.17 -10.68
C GLN A 118 17.72 5.98 -10.86
N ARG A 119 18.19 4.76 -10.59
CA ARG A 119 17.33 3.57 -10.64
C ARG A 119 16.18 3.67 -9.62
N ALA A 120 16.46 4.20 -8.43
CA ALA A 120 15.42 4.41 -7.42
C ALA A 120 14.37 5.42 -7.89
N THR A 121 14.77 6.51 -8.57
CA THR A 121 13.83 7.47 -9.14
C THR A 121 12.99 6.87 -10.27
N GLU A 122 13.58 6.09 -11.18
CA GLU A 122 12.86 5.40 -12.25
C GLU A 122 11.83 4.39 -11.68
N LEU A 123 12.22 3.61 -10.67
CA LEU A 123 11.31 2.69 -9.98
C LEU A 123 10.19 3.42 -9.24
N GLN A 124 10.48 4.59 -8.65
CA GLN A 124 9.48 5.42 -7.99
C GLN A 124 8.45 5.96 -8.99
N GLU A 125 8.89 6.43 -10.16
CA GLU A 125 7.99 6.89 -11.24
C GLU A 125 7.09 5.75 -11.75
N LEU A 126 7.64 4.56 -11.96
CA LEU A 126 6.86 3.38 -12.35
C LEU A 126 5.84 3.00 -11.27
N LEU A 127 6.25 3.02 -10.00
CA LEU A 127 5.36 2.75 -8.88
C LEU A 127 4.21 3.75 -8.80
N ASP A 128 4.47 5.03 -9.01
CA ASP A 128 3.44 6.08 -9.00
C ASP A 128 2.50 5.96 -10.23
N GLY A 129 3.04 5.53 -11.37
CA GLY A 129 2.26 5.11 -12.54
C GLY A 129 1.33 3.92 -12.23
N VAL A 130 1.80 2.90 -11.52
CA VAL A 130 0.97 1.75 -11.10
C VAL A 130 -0.09 2.19 -10.08
N LYS A 131 0.28 2.99 -9.07
CA LYS A 131 -0.67 3.49 -8.06
C LYS A 131 -1.81 4.29 -8.70
N SER A 132 -1.52 5.16 -9.65
CA SER A 132 -2.57 5.93 -10.36
C SER A 132 -3.50 5.03 -11.17
N ARG A 133 -2.96 4.00 -11.84
CA ARG A 133 -3.77 3.00 -12.56
C ARG A 133 -4.65 2.19 -11.62
N VAL A 134 -4.13 1.77 -10.48
CA VAL A 134 -4.90 1.04 -9.46
C VAL A 134 -6.03 1.92 -8.93
N ARG A 135 -5.75 3.17 -8.54
CA ARG A 135 -6.79 4.12 -8.09
C ARG A 135 -7.87 4.33 -9.15
N HIS A 136 -7.48 4.52 -10.41
CA HIS A 136 -8.45 4.65 -11.50
C HIS A 136 -9.30 3.37 -11.66
N LEU A 137 -8.71 2.18 -11.53
CA LEU A 137 -9.47 0.93 -11.61
C LEU A 137 -10.43 0.78 -10.42
N GLU A 138 -9.98 1.12 -9.21
CA GLU A 138 -10.81 1.13 -8.01
C GLU A 138 -11.99 2.10 -8.16
N GLU A 139 -11.74 3.34 -8.57
CA GLU A 139 -12.79 4.34 -8.83
C GLU A 139 -13.79 3.88 -9.90
N ARG A 140 -13.31 3.22 -10.97
CA ARG A 140 -14.17 2.67 -12.02
C ARG A 140 -15.02 1.52 -11.49
N CYS A 141 -14.44 0.60 -10.71
CA CYS A 141 -15.15 -0.52 -10.11
C CYS A 141 -16.19 -0.04 -9.09
N LEU A 142 -15.82 0.88 -8.20
CA LEU A 142 -16.74 1.50 -7.23
C LEU A 142 -17.85 2.26 -7.94
N GLY A 143 -17.52 3.04 -8.98
CA GLY A 143 -18.49 3.75 -9.79
C GLY A 143 -19.48 2.81 -10.50
N GLN A 144 -19.00 1.68 -11.02
CA GLN A 144 -19.86 0.68 -11.65
C GLN A 144 -20.76 -0.02 -10.62
N ALA A 145 -20.21 -0.42 -9.46
CA ALA A 145 -20.97 -1.02 -8.38
C ALA A 145 -22.06 -0.06 -7.85
N ALA A 146 -21.74 1.22 -7.67
CA ALA A 146 -22.70 2.24 -7.27
C ALA A 146 -23.83 2.40 -8.29
N ARG A 147 -23.51 2.48 -9.59
CA ARG A 147 -24.53 2.55 -10.66
C ARG A 147 -25.43 1.31 -10.68
N GLN A 148 -24.83 0.13 -10.54
CA GLN A 148 -25.59 -1.13 -10.47
C GLN A 148 -26.51 -1.15 -9.25
N HIS A 149 -26.00 -0.76 -8.08
CA HIS A 149 -26.80 -0.70 -6.86
C HIS A 149 -27.98 0.27 -7.00
N SER A 150 -27.76 1.49 -7.49
CA SER A 150 -28.84 2.45 -7.75
C SER A 150 -29.85 1.93 -8.78
N HIS A 151 -29.40 1.21 -9.81
CA HIS A 151 -30.30 0.61 -10.79
C HIS A 151 -31.14 -0.52 -10.19
N THR A 152 -30.53 -1.42 -9.42
CA THR A 152 -31.25 -2.49 -8.73
C THR A 152 -32.25 -1.94 -7.72
N GLN A 153 -31.90 -0.85 -7.02
CA GLN A 153 -32.80 -0.21 -6.06
C GLN A 153 -34.03 0.37 -6.75
N ARG A 154 -33.86 1.07 -7.90
CA ARG A 154 -35.00 1.57 -8.69
C ARG A 154 -35.91 0.45 -9.19
N LEU A 155 -35.33 -0.63 -9.72
CA LEU A 155 -36.10 -1.79 -10.16
C LEU A 155 -36.86 -2.45 -9.01
N GLN A 156 -36.28 -2.45 -7.81
CA GLN A 156 -36.92 -2.99 -6.61
C GLN A 156 -38.11 -2.11 -6.19
N GLU A 157 -37.95 -0.79 -6.18
CA GLU A 157 -39.02 0.17 -5.91
C GLU A 157 -40.17 0.04 -6.93
N GLU A 158 -39.84 -0.07 -8.22
CA GLU A 158 -40.82 -0.28 -9.29
C GLU A 158 -41.56 -1.62 -9.15
N ASN A 159 -40.86 -2.70 -8.77
CA ASN A 159 -41.47 -4.01 -8.54
C ASN A 159 -42.42 -3.98 -7.33
N GLU A 160 -42.01 -3.35 -6.22
CA GLU A 160 -42.88 -3.18 -5.05
C GLU A 160 -44.12 -2.34 -5.38
N GLU A 161 -43.96 -1.29 -6.18
CA GLU A 161 -45.10 -0.48 -6.64
C GLU A 161 -46.03 -1.29 -7.57
N ALA A 162 -45.47 -2.06 -8.51
CA ALA A 162 -46.24 -2.93 -9.38
C ALA A 162 -47.01 -4.00 -8.57
N GLN A 163 -46.38 -4.62 -7.57
CA GLN A 163 -47.03 -5.58 -6.68
C GLN A 163 -48.19 -4.94 -5.90
N ARG A 164 -47.99 -3.73 -5.34
CA ARG A 164 -49.06 -2.98 -4.68
C ARG A 164 -50.25 -2.71 -5.62
N ARG A 165 -49.97 -2.38 -6.88
CA ARG A 165 -51.01 -2.16 -7.91
C ARG A 165 -51.75 -3.47 -8.24
N CYS A 166 -51.04 -4.59 -8.39
CA CYS A 166 -51.64 -5.89 -8.63
C CYS A 166 -52.59 -6.29 -7.50
N LEU A 167 -52.15 -6.19 -6.24
CA LEU A 167 -52.99 -6.51 -5.07
C LEU A 167 -54.26 -5.65 -5.01
N SER A 168 -54.16 -4.36 -5.31
CA SER A 168 -55.31 -3.45 -5.36
C SER A 168 -56.32 -3.85 -6.46
N LEU A 169 -55.81 -4.23 -7.64
CA LEU A 169 -56.65 -4.71 -8.74
C LEU A 169 -57.32 -6.04 -8.42
N GLU A 170 -56.61 -6.98 -7.80
CA GLU A 170 -57.17 -8.26 -7.34
C GLU A 170 -58.31 -8.05 -6.34
N GLN A 171 -58.11 -7.18 -5.34
CA GLN A 171 -59.18 -6.83 -4.39
C GLN A 171 -60.39 -6.21 -5.09
N ARG A 172 -60.17 -5.38 -6.10
CA ARG A 172 -61.25 -4.76 -6.89
C ARG A 172 -61.98 -5.78 -7.75
N LEU A 173 -61.26 -6.74 -8.33
CA LEU A 173 -61.87 -7.86 -9.07
C LEU A 173 -62.73 -8.73 -8.15
N ALA A 174 -62.24 -9.08 -6.95
CA ALA A 174 -63.00 -9.86 -5.98
C ALA A 174 -64.33 -9.16 -5.59
N ARG A 175 -64.29 -7.84 -5.36
CA ARG A 175 -65.51 -7.05 -5.10
C ARG A 175 -66.50 -7.09 -6.27
N LEU A 176 -66.02 -6.92 -7.49
CA LEU A 176 -66.87 -6.99 -8.69
C LEU A 176 -67.46 -8.39 -8.90
N GLU A 177 -66.72 -9.45 -8.58
CA GLU A 177 -67.22 -10.83 -8.63
C GLU A 177 -68.30 -11.09 -7.58
N GLU A 178 -68.13 -10.58 -6.35
CA GLU A 178 -69.15 -10.63 -5.29
C GLU A 178 -70.42 -9.89 -5.72
N GLU A 179 -70.29 -8.65 -6.21
CA GLU A 179 -71.40 -7.84 -6.73
C GLU A 179 -72.12 -8.56 -7.88
N ALA A 180 -71.37 -9.14 -8.83
CA ALA A 180 -71.94 -9.91 -9.93
C ALA A 180 -72.67 -11.16 -9.44
N ALA A 181 -72.14 -11.85 -8.43
CA ALA A 181 -72.78 -13.02 -7.83
C ALA A 181 -74.07 -12.66 -7.07
N GLU A 182 -74.11 -11.51 -6.40
CA GLU A 182 -75.32 -10.99 -5.76
C GLU A 182 -76.39 -10.61 -6.79
N LEU A 183 -76.00 -9.89 -7.85
CA LEU A 183 -76.92 -9.53 -8.93
C LEU A 183 -77.49 -10.77 -9.63
N ARG A 184 -76.66 -11.78 -9.89
CA ARG A 184 -77.12 -13.08 -10.43
C ARG A 184 -78.13 -13.76 -9.51
N ARG A 185 -77.90 -13.74 -8.19
CA ARG A 185 -78.84 -14.27 -7.20
C ARG A 185 -80.17 -13.51 -7.22
N LYS A 186 -80.14 -12.17 -7.22
CA LYS A 186 -81.35 -11.33 -7.30
C LYS A 186 -82.14 -11.58 -8.59
N LEU A 187 -81.45 -11.66 -9.73
CA LEU A 187 -82.06 -12.02 -11.01
C LEU A 187 -82.74 -13.39 -10.97
N TYR A 188 -82.08 -14.41 -10.41
CA TYR A 188 -82.67 -15.74 -10.27
C TYR A 188 -83.98 -15.70 -9.47
N PHE A 189 -84.01 -15.00 -8.33
CA PHE A 189 -85.24 -14.88 -7.54
C PHE A 189 -86.34 -14.11 -8.27
N ALA A 190 -86.00 -12.99 -8.92
CA ALA A 190 -86.95 -12.20 -9.70
C ALA A 190 -87.54 -13.01 -10.87
N VAL A 191 -86.71 -13.77 -11.60
CA VAL A 191 -87.17 -14.65 -12.68
C VAL A 191 -88.08 -15.75 -12.14
N LYS A 192 -87.72 -16.41 -11.05
CA LYS A 192 -88.53 -17.47 -10.43
C LYS A 192 -89.88 -16.94 -9.91
N GLU A 193 -89.89 -15.73 -9.35
CA GLU A 193 -91.12 -15.06 -8.93
C GLU A 193 -92.01 -14.71 -10.13
N GLU A 194 -91.42 -14.20 -11.21
CA GLU A 194 -92.14 -13.94 -12.46
C GLU A 194 -92.69 -15.22 -13.10
N GLU A 195 -91.93 -16.31 -13.12
CA GLU A 195 -92.41 -17.62 -13.56
C GLU A 195 -93.61 -18.10 -12.73
N GLN A 196 -93.57 -17.91 -11.41
CA GLN A 196 -94.72 -18.23 -10.54
C GLN A 196 -95.91 -17.31 -10.81
N ARG A 197 -95.68 -16.01 -11.01
CA ARG A 197 -96.72 -15.04 -11.34
C ARG A 197 -97.38 -15.37 -12.67
N LEU A 198 -96.58 -15.72 -13.68
CA LEU A 198 -97.04 -16.20 -14.99
C LEU A 198 -97.81 -17.51 -14.84
N ALA A 199 -97.30 -18.51 -14.11
CA ALA A 199 -98.03 -19.76 -13.87
C ALA A 199 -99.37 -19.54 -13.15
N ARG A 200 -99.45 -18.60 -12.19
CA ARG A 200 -100.71 -18.19 -11.55
C ARG A 200 -101.64 -17.56 -12.59
N ARG A 201 -101.15 -16.61 -13.39
CA ARG A 201 -101.91 -15.97 -14.46
C ARG A 201 -102.44 -17.00 -15.46
N ASP A 202 -101.62 -17.95 -15.88
CA ASP A 202 -101.97 -18.99 -16.85
C ASP A 202 -102.97 -20.01 -16.28
N ARG A 203 -102.92 -20.30 -14.98
CA ARG A 203 -103.95 -21.11 -14.29
C ARG A 203 -105.28 -20.36 -14.20
N THR A 204 -105.24 -19.08 -13.82
CA THR A 204 -106.45 -18.23 -13.76
C THR A 204 -107.03 -18.05 -15.15
N PHE A 205 -106.20 -17.78 -16.15
CA PHE A 205 -106.59 -17.68 -17.56
C PHE A 205 -107.21 -19.00 -18.04
N ARG A 206 -106.57 -20.15 -17.80
CA ARG A 206 -107.16 -21.46 -18.14
C ARG A 206 -108.50 -21.70 -17.45
N ARG A 207 -108.65 -21.32 -16.17
CA ARG A 207 -109.93 -21.44 -15.46
C ARG A 207 -111.02 -20.57 -16.09
N ILE A 208 -110.69 -19.32 -16.43
CA ILE A 208 -111.59 -18.40 -17.13
C ILE A 208 -111.92 -18.97 -18.52
N CYS A 209 -110.93 -19.44 -19.28
CA CYS A 209 -111.13 -20.05 -20.59
C CYS A 209 -112.02 -21.28 -20.51
N MET A 210 -111.81 -22.21 -19.56
CA MET A 210 -112.70 -23.37 -19.39
C MET A 210 -114.14 -22.94 -19.07
N GLN A 211 -114.31 -21.90 -18.25
CA GLN A 211 -115.61 -21.36 -17.87
C GLN A 211 -116.30 -20.57 -19.00
N VAL A 212 -115.52 -20.02 -19.94
CA VAL A 212 -116.01 -19.34 -21.15
C VAL A 212 -116.24 -20.33 -22.30
N CYS A 213 -115.45 -21.41 -22.40
CA CYS A 213 -115.65 -22.51 -23.35
C CYS A 213 -116.94 -23.29 -23.02
N GLU A 214 -117.31 -23.44 -21.75
CA GLU A 214 -118.62 -23.97 -21.35
C GLU A 214 -119.81 -23.07 -21.77
N GLN A 215 -119.56 -21.83 -22.22
CA GLN A 215 -120.60 -20.87 -22.61
C GLN A 215 -120.51 -20.37 -24.06
N SER A 216 -119.53 -20.78 -24.88
CA SER A 216 -119.35 -20.18 -26.20
C SER A 216 -118.47 -20.97 -27.19
N ASP A 217 -118.81 -22.21 -27.52
CA ASP A 217 -118.11 -22.98 -28.57
C ASP A 217 -118.36 -22.43 -29.98
N ALA A 218 -119.53 -21.82 -30.24
CA ALA A 218 -119.88 -21.32 -31.58
C ALA A 218 -119.32 -19.91 -31.89
N ALA A 219 -119.25 -19.02 -30.91
CA ALA A 219 -118.75 -17.66 -31.15
C ALA A 219 -117.22 -17.58 -31.09
N GLN A 220 -116.56 -18.47 -30.34
CA GLN A 220 -115.09 -18.55 -30.31
C GLN A 220 -114.52 -19.04 -31.65
N GLN A 221 -115.18 -19.99 -32.32
CA GLN A 221 -114.78 -20.41 -33.67
C GLN A 221 -114.93 -19.28 -34.69
N GLN A 222 -116.01 -18.50 -34.64
CA GLN A 222 -116.18 -17.32 -35.51
C GLN A 222 -115.14 -16.23 -35.24
N ILE A 223 -114.74 -16.02 -33.98
CA ILE A 223 -113.69 -15.05 -33.62
C ILE A 223 -112.32 -15.54 -34.07
N LEU A 224 -112.00 -16.83 -33.94
CA LEU A 224 -110.75 -17.42 -34.44
C LEU A 224 -110.67 -17.35 -35.97
N ASP A 225 -111.76 -17.66 -36.69
CA ASP A 225 -111.80 -17.50 -38.16
C ASP A 225 -111.60 -16.04 -38.59
N VAL A 226 -112.12 -15.09 -37.81
CA VAL A 226 -111.91 -13.65 -38.03
C VAL A 226 -110.47 -13.23 -37.70
N ILE A 227 -109.86 -13.76 -36.63
CA ILE A 227 -108.46 -13.52 -36.29
C ILE A 227 -107.55 -14.10 -37.37
N ASP A 228 -107.77 -15.34 -37.82
CA ASP A 228 -107.01 -15.95 -38.92
C ASP A 228 -107.15 -15.17 -40.23
N PHE A 229 -108.35 -14.62 -40.50
CA PHE A 229 -108.56 -13.71 -41.64
C PHE A 229 -107.78 -12.40 -41.49
N TYR A 230 -107.79 -11.78 -40.31
CA TYR A 230 -107.05 -10.54 -40.05
C TYR A 230 -105.54 -10.78 -39.96
N GLU A 231 -105.05 -11.90 -39.42
CA GLU A 231 -103.64 -12.26 -39.39
C GLU A 231 -103.12 -12.59 -40.80
N SER A 232 -103.92 -13.28 -41.61
CA SER A 232 -103.62 -13.49 -43.03
C SER A 232 -103.60 -12.18 -43.80
N ARG A 233 -104.52 -11.25 -43.50
CA ARG A 233 -104.57 -9.91 -44.11
C ARG A 233 -103.45 -9.01 -43.61
N THR A 234 -103.03 -9.13 -42.35
CA THR A 234 -101.94 -8.37 -41.73
C THR A 234 -100.58 -8.89 -42.20
N SER A 235 -100.45 -10.19 -42.45
CA SER A 235 -99.27 -10.79 -43.08
C SER A 235 -99.17 -10.39 -44.56
N ARG A 236 -100.30 -10.36 -45.31
CA ARG A 236 -100.35 -9.82 -46.68
C ARG A 236 -100.04 -8.32 -46.74
N LEU A 237 -100.62 -7.51 -45.86
CA LEU A 237 -100.31 -6.09 -45.73
C LEU A 237 -98.88 -5.85 -45.23
N GLY A 238 -98.32 -6.76 -44.43
CA GLY A 238 -96.94 -6.73 -43.95
C GLY A 238 -95.92 -7.08 -45.04
N ASP A 239 -96.25 -8.03 -45.92
CA ASP A 239 -95.45 -8.37 -47.10
C ASP A 239 -95.58 -7.30 -48.21
N GLU A 240 -96.77 -6.70 -48.39
CA GLU A 240 -96.97 -5.53 -49.25
C GLU A 240 -96.25 -4.29 -48.70
N SER A 241 -96.19 -4.10 -47.37
CA SER A 241 -95.43 -3.01 -46.73
C SER A 241 -93.92 -3.23 -46.75
N ARG A 242 -93.45 -4.49 -46.66
CA ARG A 242 -92.03 -4.84 -46.81
C ARG A 242 -91.54 -4.76 -48.26
N SER A 243 -92.43 -4.95 -49.23
CA SER A 243 -92.08 -4.82 -50.66
C SER A 243 -92.31 -3.42 -51.23
N GLY A 244 -93.08 -2.54 -50.57
CA GLY A 244 -93.51 -1.25 -51.12
C GLY A 244 -92.93 0.02 -50.48
N ARG A 245 -92.20 -0.06 -49.36
CA ARG A 245 -91.69 1.15 -48.67
C ARG A 245 -90.18 1.15 -48.55
N GLY A 246 -89.54 1.59 -49.63
CA GLY A 246 -88.26 2.27 -49.53
C GLY A 246 -88.36 3.45 -48.56
N GLU A 247 -87.25 3.69 -47.86
CA GLU A 247 -86.90 4.94 -47.16
C GLU A 247 -87.90 5.45 -46.12
N THR A 248 -87.56 5.25 -44.85
CA THR A 248 -87.45 6.31 -43.81
C THR A 248 -87.42 5.65 -42.43
N ALA A 249 -86.24 5.65 -41.81
CA ALA A 249 -86.09 5.40 -40.39
C ALA A 249 -85.29 6.55 -39.79
N GLU A 250 -86.00 7.66 -39.56
CA GLU A 250 -85.65 8.58 -38.48
C GLU A 250 -85.85 7.85 -37.14
N ALA A 251 -84.76 7.28 -36.66
CA ALA A 251 -84.48 7.05 -35.23
C ALA A 251 -82.96 7.23 -35.02
N GLY A 252 -82.44 8.32 -35.55
CA GLY A 252 -81.09 8.78 -35.28
C GLY A 252 -81.10 9.68 -34.06
N GLN A 253 -80.43 9.27 -32.98
CA GLN A 253 -79.42 10.12 -32.31
C GLN A 253 -78.77 9.46 -31.08
N THR A 254 -79.32 8.41 -30.48
CA THR A 254 -78.74 7.86 -29.23
C THR A 254 -77.84 6.63 -29.41
N THR A 255 -77.95 5.91 -30.53
CA THR A 255 -77.21 4.65 -30.76
C THR A 255 -75.89 4.84 -31.54
N ARG A 256 -75.67 6.00 -32.18
CA ARG A 256 -74.44 6.25 -32.97
C ARG A 256 -73.23 6.67 -32.14
N ARG A 257 -73.41 7.32 -30.98
CA ARG A 257 -72.29 7.78 -30.14
C ARG A 257 -71.65 6.67 -29.31
N THR A 258 -72.44 5.73 -28.79
CA THR A 258 -71.93 4.59 -28.01
C THR A 258 -71.30 3.51 -28.89
N SER A 259 -71.87 3.24 -30.07
CA SER A 259 -71.24 2.34 -31.06
C SER A 259 -69.94 2.92 -31.63
N SER A 260 -69.87 4.23 -31.89
CA SER A 260 -68.62 4.89 -32.31
C SER A 260 -67.56 4.92 -31.20
N ALA A 261 -67.93 5.20 -29.94
CA ALA A 261 -66.98 5.27 -28.83
C ALA A 261 -66.48 3.88 -28.39
N VAL A 262 -67.35 2.86 -28.40
CA VAL A 262 -66.95 1.47 -28.14
C VAL A 262 -66.10 0.94 -29.30
N SER A 263 -66.41 1.30 -30.55
CA SER A 263 -65.55 0.99 -31.71
C SER A 263 -64.21 1.71 -31.64
N LEU A 264 -64.15 3.00 -31.27
CA LEU A 264 -62.90 3.74 -31.08
C LEU A 264 -62.06 3.20 -29.91
N ALA A 265 -62.68 2.81 -28.80
CA ALA A 265 -62.00 2.23 -27.65
C ALA A 265 -61.43 0.84 -28.00
N PHE A 266 -62.20 -0.02 -28.67
CA PHE A 266 -61.71 -1.29 -29.19
C PHE A 266 -60.60 -1.09 -30.23
N GLN A 267 -60.74 -0.09 -31.11
CA GLN A 267 -59.74 0.22 -32.12
C GLN A 267 -58.44 0.79 -31.51
N THR A 268 -58.55 1.55 -30.42
CA THR A 268 -57.39 2.06 -29.65
C THR A 268 -56.69 0.92 -28.91
N ILE A 269 -57.44 0.01 -28.28
CA ILE A 269 -56.89 -1.18 -27.62
C ILE A 269 -56.23 -2.10 -28.66
N LEU A 270 -56.88 -2.34 -29.80
CA LEU A 270 -56.31 -3.15 -30.88
C LEU A 270 -55.03 -2.53 -31.44
N LYS A 271 -54.97 -1.20 -31.57
CA LYS A 271 -53.76 -0.50 -32.02
C LYS A 271 -52.65 -0.58 -30.97
N ALA A 272 -52.96 -0.42 -29.69
CA ALA A 272 -52.00 -0.62 -28.60
C ALA A 272 -51.47 -2.06 -28.54
N TYR A 273 -52.34 -3.07 -28.73
CA TYR A 273 -51.94 -4.47 -28.85
C TYR A 273 -51.06 -4.70 -30.09
N GLN A 274 -51.39 -4.08 -31.22
CA GLN A 274 -50.60 -4.18 -32.45
C GLN A 274 -49.22 -3.53 -32.30
N ASP A 275 -49.15 -2.40 -31.61
CA ASP A 275 -47.88 -1.71 -31.34
C ASP A 275 -47.05 -2.47 -30.30
N GLN A 276 -47.68 -3.02 -29.26
CA GLN A 276 -47.03 -3.94 -28.32
C GLN A 276 -46.54 -5.23 -29.01
N GLN A 277 -47.27 -5.72 -30.01
CA GLN A 277 -46.86 -6.88 -30.80
C GLN A 277 -45.67 -6.54 -31.72
N LYS A 278 -45.64 -5.33 -32.30
CA LYS A 278 -44.49 -4.84 -33.05
C LYS A 278 -43.26 -4.63 -32.15
N GLU A 279 -43.43 -4.04 -30.98
CA GLU A 279 -42.36 -3.78 -30.03
C GLU A 279 -41.82 -5.08 -29.41
N SER A 280 -42.70 -6.03 -29.07
CA SER A 280 -42.26 -7.37 -28.66
C SER A 280 -41.58 -8.10 -29.82
N SER A 281 -42.03 -7.94 -31.07
CA SER A 281 -41.35 -8.53 -32.22
C SER A 281 -39.97 -7.93 -32.47
N SER A 282 -39.78 -6.61 -32.27
CA SER A 282 -38.47 -5.96 -32.40
C SER A 282 -37.54 -6.37 -31.26
N ARG A 283 -38.03 -6.42 -30.01
CA ARG A 283 -37.27 -6.95 -28.86
C ARG A 283 -36.87 -8.41 -29.06
N ILE A 284 -37.77 -9.24 -29.58
CA ILE A 284 -37.46 -10.64 -29.93
C ILE A 284 -36.41 -10.68 -31.05
N GLN A 285 -36.48 -9.77 -32.03
CA GLN A 285 -35.49 -9.71 -33.10
C GLN A 285 -34.11 -9.24 -32.60
N GLU A 286 -34.06 -8.29 -31.67
CA GLU A 286 -32.83 -7.86 -30.99
C GLU A 286 -32.24 -8.97 -30.13
N LEU A 287 -33.05 -9.61 -29.28
CA LEU A 287 -32.63 -10.78 -28.50
C LEU A 287 -32.16 -11.92 -29.41
N LYS A 288 -32.80 -12.14 -30.57
CA LYS A 288 -32.34 -13.11 -31.57
C LYS A 288 -30.97 -12.72 -32.16
N LYS A 289 -30.73 -11.43 -32.41
CA LYS A 289 -29.42 -10.94 -32.86
C LYS A 289 -28.36 -11.11 -31.78
N GLU A 290 -28.67 -10.76 -30.53
CA GLU A 290 -27.77 -10.95 -29.38
C GLU A 290 -27.46 -12.43 -29.16
N VAL A 291 -28.46 -13.30 -29.18
CA VAL A 291 -28.27 -14.76 -29.10
C VAL A 291 -27.43 -15.27 -30.27
N ALA A 292 -27.59 -14.74 -31.48
CA ALA A 292 -26.75 -15.11 -32.63
C ALA A 292 -25.29 -14.62 -32.47
N VAL A 293 -25.07 -13.46 -31.86
CA VAL A 293 -23.74 -12.94 -31.54
C VAL A 293 -23.10 -13.76 -30.42
N LEU A 294 -23.85 -14.08 -29.37
CA LEU A 294 -23.39 -14.93 -28.27
C LEU A 294 -23.12 -16.36 -28.73
N ARG A 295 -23.94 -16.92 -29.64
CA ARG A 295 -23.69 -18.22 -30.29
C ARG A 295 -22.41 -18.18 -31.11
N ARG A 296 -22.19 -17.18 -31.97
CA ARG A 296 -20.90 -17.01 -32.66
C ARG A 296 -19.72 -16.88 -31.70
N GLY A 297 -19.91 -16.19 -30.57
CA GLY A 297 -18.91 -16.07 -29.51
C GLY A 297 -18.64 -17.36 -28.74
N LEU A 298 -19.59 -18.30 -28.73
CA LEU A 298 -19.46 -19.63 -28.15
C LEU A 298 -18.86 -20.63 -29.14
N ASP A 299 -19.28 -20.58 -30.41
CA ASP A 299 -18.75 -21.42 -31.50
C ASP A 299 -17.28 -21.08 -31.82
N THR A 300 -16.84 -19.85 -31.57
CA THR A 300 -15.41 -19.48 -31.63
C THR A 300 -14.60 -19.92 -30.41
N ARG A 301 -15.25 -20.43 -29.35
CA ARG A 301 -14.61 -20.88 -28.09
C ARG A 301 -14.68 -22.38 -27.85
N LEU A 302 -15.40 -23.15 -28.67
CA LEU A 302 -15.48 -24.61 -28.60
C LEU A 302 -15.61 -25.19 -30.01
N PRO A 303 -14.76 -26.14 -30.44
CA PRO A 303 -15.03 -26.91 -31.65
C PRO A 303 -16.17 -27.92 -31.37
N ASP A 304 -17.06 -28.01 -32.35
CA ASP A 304 -18.22 -28.88 -32.49
C ASP A 304 -18.20 -30.22 -31.73
N GLU A 305 -19.32 -30.56 -31.08
CA GLU A 305 -19.90 -31.90 -31.16
C GLU A 305 -21.39 -31.80 -30.81
N ALA A 306 -22.23 -31.78 -31.84
CA ALA A 306 -23.67 -31.88 -31.72
C ALA A 306 -24.08 -33.36 -31.63
N ASN A 307 -25.08 -33.61 -30.77
CA ASN A 307 -26.09 -34.66 -30.89
C ASN A 307 -25.91 -35.95 -30.06
N ARG A 308 -26.52 -35.98 -28.85
CA ARG A 308 -27.60 -36.91 -28.47
C ARG A 308 -28.01 -36.69 -27.01
N GLY A 309 -29.23 -36.17 -26.82
CA GLY A 309 -29.87 -36.09 -25.52
C GLY A 309 -30.34 -37.47 -25.08
N GLY A 310 -30.07 -37.82 -23.81
CA GLY A 310 -30.63 -39.04 -23.22
C GLY A 310 -29.86 -39.68 -22.07
N SER A 311 -28.92 -39.01 -21.38
CA SER A 311 -28.36 -39.49 -20.09
C SER A 311 -27.64 -38.34 -19.35
N VAL A 312 -28.28 -37.17 -19.27
CA VAL A 312 -27.60 -35.87 -19.07
C VAL A 312 -27.12 -35.60 -17.62
N ARG A 313 -27.31 -36.50 -16.66
CA ARG A 313 -26.89 -36.21 -15.27
C ARG A 313 -25.72 -37.04 -14.76
N GLU A 314 -25.68 -38.33 -15.05
CA GLU A 314 -24.56 -39.20 -14.64
C GLU A 314 -23.46 -39.26 -15.71
N GLN A 315 -23.82 -39.33 -17.00
CA GLN A 315 -22.85 -39.27 -18.09
C GLN A 315 -22.11 -37.93 -18.10
N THR A 316 -22.75 -36.82 -17.76
CA THR A 316 -22.12 -35.49 -17.75
C THR A 316 -21.12 -35.34 -16.61
N ARG A 317 -21.32 -36.02 -15.47
CA ARG A 317 -20.39 -35.99 -14.36
C ARG A 317 -19.18 -36.90 -14.65
N ASN A 318 -19.42 -38.10 -15.16
CA ASN A 318 -18.36 -39.02 -15.55
C ASN A 318 -17.60 -38.55 -16.80
N SER A 319 -18.26 -37.89 -17.75
CA SER A 319 -17.63 -37.26 -18.92
C SER A 319 -16.79 -36.06 -18.52
N ARG A 320 -17.25 -35.20 -17.60
CA ARG A 320 -16.42 -34.11 -17.06
C ARG A 320 -15.19 -34.64 -16.32
N LEU A 321 -15.35 -35.67 -15.50
CA LEU A 321 -14.22 -36.31 -14.82
C LEU A 321 -13.26 -36.97 -15.82
N CYS A 322 -13.78 -37.65 -16.84
CA CYS A 322 -12.95 -38.30 -17.86
C CYS A 322 -12.21 -37.27 -18.73
N VAL A 323 -12.83 -36.13 -19.05
CA VAL A 323 -12.16 -35.00 -19.73
C VAL A 323 -11.10 -34.37 -18.83
N GLN A 324 -11.38 -34.19 -17.53
CA GLN A 324 -10.40 -33.67 -16.57
C GLN A 324 -9.21 -34.61 -16.39
N TYR A 325 -9.46 -35.92 -16.24
CA TYR A 325 -8.38 -36.90 -16.15
C TYR A 325 -7.60 -37.02 -17.45
N HIS A 326 -8.28 -36.97 -18.60
CA HIS A 326 -7.61 -36.99 -19.90
C HIS A 326 -6.74 -35.74 -20.06
N GLN A 327 -7.27 -34.54 -19.79
CA GLN A 327 -6.54 -33.27 -19.86
C GLN A 327 -5.33 -33.24 -18.92
N LEU A 328 -5.49 -33.73 -17.68
CA LEU A 328 -4.39 -33.85 -16.73
C LEU A 328 -3.34 -34.85 -17.19
N LEU A 329 -3.74 -35.98 -17.79
CA LEU A 329 -2.80 -36.93 -18.38
C LEU A 329 -2.09 -36.36 -19.62
N THR A 330 -2.77 -35.54 -20.43
CA THR A 330 -2.16 -34.84 -21.57
C THR A 330 -1.14 -33.80 -21.10
N GLU A 331 -1.44 -33.06 -20.04
CA GLU A 331 -0.52 -32.09 -19.41
C GLU A 331 0.73 -32.79 -18.83
N ILE A 332 0.55 -33.91 -18.12
CA ILE A 332 1.66 -34.72 -17.62
C ILE A 332 2.48 -35.28 -18.78
N ASN A 333 1.83 -35.77 -19.85
CA ASN A 333 2.52 -36.27 -21.02
C ASN A 333 3.35 -35.17 -21.70
N ALA A 334 2.80 -33.97 -21.85
CA ALA A 334 3.50 -32.82 -22.41
C ALA A 334 4.74 -32.44 -21.57
N LEU A 335 4.66 -32.51 -20.23
CA LEU A 335 5.80 -32.28 -19.34
C LEU A 335 6.89 -33.36 -19.47
N VAL A 336 6.51 -34.61 -19.69
CA VAL A 336 7.45 -35.73 -19.86
C VAL A 336 8.07 -35.74 -21.26
N THR A 337 7.34 -35.31 -22.28
CA THR A 337 7.78 -35.31 -23.70
C THR A 337 8.41 -33.98 -24.15
N ASP A 338 8.40 -32.93 -23.32
CA ASP A 338 9.08 -31.66 -23.59
C ASP A 338 10.58 -31.92 -23.87
N PRO A 339 11.12 -31.51 -25.04
CA PRO A 339 12.52 -31.70 -25.40
C PRO A 339 13.53 -31.04 -24.43
N SER A 340 13.04 -30.24 -23.48
CA SER A 340 13.82 -29.50 -22.49
C SER A 340 13.88 -30.19 -21.11
N ALA A 341 13.22 -31.33 -20.92
CA ALA A 341 13.16 -32.02 -19.63
C ALA A 341 14.46 -32.80 -19.30
N PRO A 342 14.98 -32.73 -18.06
CA PRO A 342 16.32 -33.21 -17.71
C PRO A 342 16.49 -34.74 -17.65
N LEU A 343 15.40 -35.52 -17.75
CA LEU A 343 15.46 -36.99 -17.70
C LEU A 343 14.77 -37.58 -18.94
N ARG A 344 15.49 -37.62 -20.06
CA ARG A 344 15.06 -38.39 -21.23
C ARG A 344 15.11 -39.89 -20.93
N LEU A 345 13.99 -40.58 -21.06
CA LEU A 345 13.96 -42.04 -21.04
C LEU A 345 13.85 -42.61 -22.47
N PRO A 346 14.42 -43.80 -22.72
CA PRO A 346 14.52 -44.37 -24.06
C PRO A 346 13.15 -44.80 -24.55
N GLN A 347 12.69 -44.21 -25.65
CA GLN A 347 11.43 -44.57 -26.29
C GLN A 347 11.64 -45.88 -27.06
N ASP A 348 11.11 -47.00 -26.55
CA ASP A 348 11.16 -48.28 -27.25
C ASP A 348 10.20 -48.23 -28.45
N ASN A 349 10.76 -48.50 -29.62
CA ASN A 349 10.22 -48.11 -30.92
C ASN A 349 9.27 -49.18 -31.47
N ARG A 350 8.24 -49.57 -30.70
CA ARG A 350 7.20 -50.49 -31.16
C ARG A 350 5.86 -49.76 -31.25
N ARG A 351 5.64 -49.17 -32.43
CA ARG A 351 4.32 -48.72 -32.88
C ARG A 351 3.38 -49.93 -32.96
N THR A 352 2.37 -49.97 -32.10
CA THR A 352 1.19 -50.80 -32.30
C THR A 352 -0.05 -49.90 -32.20
N ASP A 353 -0.74 -49.82 -33.33
CA ASP A 353 -1.94 -49.02 -33.58
C ASP A 353 -3.04 -49.32 -32.55
N GLY A 354 -3.40 -48.28 -31.80
CA GLY A 354 -4.40 -48.29 -30.73
C GLY A 354 -4.48 -46.92 -30.05
N LEU A 355 -4.98 -45.94 -30.81
CA LEU A 355 -4.69 -44.49 -30.72
C LEU A 355 -5.11 -43.71 -29.47
N GLU A 356 -5.48 -44.34 -28.35
CA GLU A 356 -5.79 -43.57 -27.11
C GLU A 356 -5.32 -44.26 -25.82
N ARG A 357 -5.24 -45.60 -25.79
CA ARG A 357 -4.75 -46.34 -24.63
C ARG A 357 -3.24 -46.53 -24.62
N ALA A 358 -2.59 -46.54 -25.78
CA ALA A 358 -1.15 -46.73 -25.89
C ALA A 358 -0.34 -45.47 -25.52
N GLU A 359 -0.91 -44.27 -25.72
CA GLU A 359 -0.21 -42.99 -25.52
C GLU A 359 0.14 -42.72 -24.05
N PHE A 360 -0.68 -43.21 -23.11
CA PHE A 360 -0.47 -43.01 -21.67
C PHE A 360 0.13 -44.24 -20.97
N GLN A 361 0.22 -45.41 -21.64
CA GLN A 361 0.82 -46.61 -21.05
C GLN A 361 2.32 -46.43 -20.75
N ALA A 362 3.03 -45.62 -21.55
CA ALA A 362 4.42 -45.29 -21.32
C ALA A 362 4.65 -44.36 -20.12
N LEU A 363 3.61 -43.66 -19.64
CA LEU A 363 3.70 -42.75 -18.49
C LEU A 363 3.66 -43.48 -17.16
N LEU A 364 2.93 -44.60 -17.06
CA LEU A 364 2.81 -45.38 -15.82
C LEU A 364 4.17 -45.80 -15.23
N PRO A 365 5.10 -46.43 -15.97
CA PRO A 365 6.41 -46.77 -15.43
C PRO A 365 7.24 -45.54 -15.05
N THR A 366 7.06 -44.42 -15.76
CA THR A 366 7.76 -43.16 -15.47
C THR A 366 7.27 -42.52 -14.17
N LEU A 367 5.95 -42.49 -13.97
CA LEU A 367 5.34 -42.01 -12.74
C LEU A 367 5.71 -42.91 -11.56
N ASP A 368 5.78 -44.23 -11.76
CA ASP A 368 6.25 -45.15 -10.72
C ASP A 368 7.72 -44.91 -10.37
N GLN A 369 8.58 -44.66 -11.36
CA GLN A 369 9.97 -44.29 -11.14
C GLN A 369 10.13 -42.97 -10.38
N TRP A 370 9.34 -41.94 -10.72
CA TRP A 370 9.34 -40.67 -9.99
C TRP A 370 8.86 -40.85 -8.55
N CYS A 371 7.84 -41.68 -8.34
CA CYS A 371 7.35 -42.00 -7.01
C CYS A 371 8.44 -42.69 -6.16
N GLN A 372 9.15 -43.65 -6.76
CA GLN A 372 10.30 -44.31 -6.12
C GLN A 372 11.46 -43.33 -5.86
N GLN A 373 11.75 -42.40 -6.77
CA GLN A 373 12.79 -41.38 -6.59
C GLN A 373 12.44 -40.40 -5.46
N LEU A 374 11.19 -39.95 -5.40
CA LEU A 374 10.68 -39.11 -4.31
C LEU A 374 10.78 -39.84 -2.95
N HIS A 375 10.50 -41.14 -2.92
CA HIS A 375 10.68 -41.95 -1.72
C HIS A 375 12.15 -42.04 -1.28
N LYS A 376 13.07 -42.31 -2.22
CA LYS A 376 14.52 -42.35 -1.95
C LYS A 376 15.05 -41.00 -1.46
N LEU A 377 14.48 -39.90 -1.94
CA LEU A 377 14.86 -38.55 -1.52
C LEU A 377 14.42 -38.24 -0.08
N ARG A 378 13.25 -38.73 0.32
CA ARG A 378 12.79 -38.71 1.72
C ARG A 378 13.70 -39.55 2.63
N ASP A 379 14.13 -40.71 2.16
CA ASP A 379 15.06 -41.56 2.91
C ASP A 379 16.46 -40.92 3.04
N LEU A 380 16.94 -40.25 1.99
CA LEU A 380 18.19 -39.48 2.00
C LEU A 380 18.12 -38.34 3.02
N GLN A 381 17.01 -37.58 3.04
CA GLN A 381 16.77 -36.55 4.06
C GLN A 381 16.84 -37.14 5.46
N ARG A 382 16.13 -38.24 5.72
CA ARG A 382 16.12 -38.88 7.05
C ARG A 382 17.52 -39.31 7.48
N ARG A 383 18.34 -39.82 6.55
CA ARG A 383 19.74 -40.20 6.81
C ARG A 383 20.64 -39.00 7.07
N LEU A 384 20.51 -37.93 6.29
CA LEU A 384 21.26 -36.68 6.48
C LEU A 384 20.89 -35.98 7.79
N SER A 385 19.61 -35.90 8.14
CA SER A 385 19.18 -35.35 9.43
C SER A 385 19.70 -36.17 10.62
N LYS A 386 19.81 -37.50 10.46
CA LYS A 386 20.44 -38.36 11.47
C LYS A 386 21.95 -38.08 11.59
N LEU A 387 22.63 -37.88 10.46
CA LEU A 387 24.05 -37.54 10.42
C LEU A 387 24.31 -36.16 11.04
N SER A 388 23.49 -35.16 10.72
CA SER A 388 23.60 -33.82 11.29
C SER A 388 23.35 -33.80 12.80
N ALA A 389 22.35 -34.53 13.29
CA ALA A 389 22.12 -34.67 14.73
C ALA A 389 23.29 -35.36 15.46
N THR A 390 24.03 -36.23 14.77
CA THR A 390 25.19 -36.94 15.34
C THR A 390 26.45 -36.08 15.34
N LEU A 391 26.69 -35.30 14.28
CA LEU A 391 27.87 -34.44 14.13
C LEU A 391 27.69 -33.09 14.84
N MET A 392 26.47 -32.60 15.01
CA MET A 392 26.13 -31.29 15.59
C MET A 392 25.00 -31.41 16.64
N PRO A 393 25.25 -31.99 17.84
CA PRO A 393 24.21 -32.28 18.82
C PRO A 393 23.51 -31.04 19.43
N GLN A 394 24.04 -29.83 19.22
CA GLN A 394 23.52 -28.60 19.82
C GLN A 394 22.55 -27.80 18.93
N GLN A 395 22.27 -28.26 17.71
CA GLN A 395 21.27 -27.65 16.83
C GLN A 395 19.94 -28.38 17.04
N ARG A 396 19.10 -27.87 17.94
CA ARG A 396 17.69 -28.29 18.04
C ARG A 396 17.00 -27.94 16.73
N CYS A 397 16.81 -28.94 15.88
CA CYS A 397 16.05 -28.84 14.66
C CYS A 397 14.56 -28.78 15.03
N ASP A 398 14.12 -27.63 15.51
CA ASP A 398 12.69 -27.39 15.77
C ASP A 398 11.97 -27.20 14.44
N GLY A 399 11.07 -28.14 14.13
CA GLY A 399 9.91 -27.89 13.28
C GLY A 399 10.10 -27.98 11.77
N ALA A 400 10.43 -29.16 11.25
CA ALA A 400 10.11 -29.52 9.88
C ALA A 400 9.24 -30.79 9.83
N ALA A 401 8.12 -30.76 10.55
CA ALA A 401 7.04 -31.69 10.31
C ALA A 401 6.26 -31.26 9.06
N ALA A 402 6.22 -32.15 8.07
CA ALA A 402 5.26 -32.19 6.96
C ALA A 402 5.39 -31.18 5.80
N GLY A 403 6.59 -30.68 5.47
CA GLY A 403 6.86 -29.98 4.22
C GLY A 403 7.24 -30.91 3.05
N ALA A 404 6.94 -30.52 1.81
CA ALA A 404 7.52 -31.11 0.60
C ALA A 404 9.06 -30.98 0.67
N VAL A 405 9.80 -32.08 0.48
CA VAL A 405 11.27 -32.04 0.57
C VAL A 405 11.82 -31.55 -0.74
N ARG A 406 12.49 -30.40 -0.67
CA ARG A 406 13.15 -29.79 -1.81
C ARG A 406 14.61 -30.19 -1.82
N VAL A 407 15.15 -30.40 -3.02
CA VAL A 407 16.54 -30.86 -3.20
C VAL A 407 17.51 -29.77 -2.75
N GLU A 408 17.12 -28.51 -2.91
CA GLU A 408 17.82 -27.32 -2.43
C GLU A 408 18.01 -27.36 -0.91
N ASP A 409 16.98 -27.77 -0.16
CA ASP A 409 17.08 -27.89 1.30
C ASP A 409 18.05 -29.01 1.72
N LEU A 410 18.18 -30.07 0.91
CA LEU A 410 19.16 -31.14 1.12
C LEU A 410 20.58 -30.71 0.75
N MET A 411 20.75 -29.95 -0.34
CA MET A 411 22.04 -29.41 -0.75
C MET A 411 22.57 -28.44 0.31
N LEU A 412 21.72 -27.55 0.84
CA LEU A 412 22.07 -26.64 1.93
C LEU A 412 22.47 -27.41 3.19
N LEU A 413 21.76 -28.48 3.53
CA LEU A 413 22.11 -29.33 4.68
C LEU A 413 23.47 -30.03 4.49
N VAL A 414 23.79 -30.46 3.27
CA VAL A 414 25.09 -31.07 2.93
C VAL A 414 26.20 -30.03 2.92
N GLU A 415 25.96 -28.84 2.37
CA GLU A 415 26.90 -27.71 2.39
C GLU A 415 27.18 -27.25 3.82
N GLU A 416 26.16 -27.15 4.69
CA GLU A 416 26.31 -26.85 6.11
C GLU A 416 27.16 -27.92 6.81
N LEU A 417 26.95 -29.21 6.51
CA LEU A 417 27.77 -30.29 7.04
C LEU A 417 29.22 -30.25 6.51
N LEU A 418 29.42 -29.86 5.26
CA LEU A 418 30.75 -29.73 4.65
C LEU A 418 31.51 -28.50 5.17
N GLU A 419 30.85 -27.36 5.39
CA GLU A 419 31.47 -26.19 6.02
C GLU A 419 31.89 -26.49 7.46
N ASN A 420 31.06 -27.21 8.21
CA ASN A 420 31.40 -27.62 9.58
C ASN A 420 32.52 -28.67 9.63
N ALA A 421 32.67 -29.51 8.62
CA ALA A 421 33.73 -30.52 8.53
C ALA A 421 35.06 -29.97 7.93
N SER A 422 34.99 -28.92 7.11
CA SER A 422 36.14 -28.31 6.42
C SER A 422 36.75 -27.12 7.14
N ALA A 423 36.13 -26.65 8.23
CA ALA A 423 36.69 -25.63 9.10
C ALA A 423 37.94 -26.17 9.82
N ASP A 424 39.07 -26.08 9.12
CA ASP A 424 40.42 -26.21 9.66
C ASP A 424 40.52 -25.41 10.96
N ASP A 425 40.98 -26.05 12.04
CA ASP A 425 40.94 -25.59 13.44
C ASP A 425 41.69 -24.26 13.70
N LYS A 426 42.27 -23.63 12.66
CA LYS A 426 43.12 -22.44 12.72
C LYS A 426 42.38 -21.11 12.46
N GLN A 427 41.12 -21.12 12.03
CA GLN A 427 40.34 -19.91 11.75
C GLN A 427 39.30 -19.52 12.82
N ARG A 428 39.32 -20.18 13.99
CA ARG A 428 38.36 -19.97 15.10
C ARG A 428 38.43 -18.61 15.84
N LEU A 429 39.29 -17.68 15.44
CA LEU A 429 39.54 -16.45 16.22
C LEU A 429 39.23 -15.11 15.52
N ARG A 430 38.52 -15.06 14.39
CA ARG A 430 38.30 -13.76 13.70
C ARG A 430 36.89 -13.34 13.31
N SER A 431 35.85 -14.08 13.70
CA SER A 431 34.47 -13.59 13.68
C SER A 431 33.84 -13.83 15.06
N PRO A 432 33.20 -12.82 15.69
CA PRO A 432 32.49 -13.05 16.93
C PRO A 432 31.43 -14.12 16.68
N THR A 433 31.50 -15.20 17.45
CA THR A 433 30.56 -16.32 17.39
C THR A 433 29.12 -15.80 17.45
N ARG A 434 28.18 -16.46 16.77
CA ARG A 434 26.75 -16.09 16.77
C ARG A 434 26.19 -15.83 18.17
N HIS A 435 26.69 -16.55 19.18
CA HIS A 435 26.39 -16.34 20.60
C HIS A 435 26.85 -14.96 21.13
N THR A 436 28.06 -14.53 20.78
CA THR A 436 28.62 -13.23 21.18
C THR A 436 27.82 -12.09 20.56
N LEU A 437 27.43 -12.22 19.29
CA LEU A 437 26.54 -11.26 18.62
C LEU A 437 25.15 -11.24 19.25
N ALA A 438 24.57 -12.41 19.56
CA ALA A 438 23.29 -12.49 20.25
C ALA A 438 23.34 -11.88 21.66
N SER A 439 24.45 -12.06 22.38
CA SER A 439 24.69 -11.43 23.68
C SER A 439 24.81 -9.92 23.57
N MET A 440 25.50 -9.41 22.53
CA MET A 440 25.59 -7.98 22.25
C MET A 440 24.22 -7.38 21.90
N VAL A 441 23.46 -8.06 21.03
CA VAL A 441 22.09 -7.65 20.66
C VAL A 441 21.17 -7.61 21.88
N SER A 442 21.23 -8.63 22.74
CA SER A 442 20.46 -8.66 24.00
C SER A 442 20.88 -7.54 24.97
N HIS A 443 22.17 -7.22 25.03
CA HIS A 443 22.65 -6.11 25.84
C HIS A 443 22.11 -4.76 25.34
N PHE A 444 22.11 -4.51 24.03
CA PHE A 444 21.52 -3.29 23.45
C PHE A 444 20.01 -3.19 23.65
N GLN A 445 19.29 -4.32 23.53
CA GLN A 445 17.86 -4.37 23.84
C GLN A 445 17.56 -3.99 25.29
N LYS A 446 18.38 -4.45 26.25
CA LYS A 446 18.26 -4.07 27.66
C LYS A 446 18.70 -2.62 27.93
N LEU A 447 19.76 -2.14 27.28
CA LEU A 447 20.26 -0.78 27.47
C LEU A 447 19.24 0.29 27.06
N PHE A 448 18.45 0.00 26.02
CA PHE A 448 17.44 0.91 25.48
C PHE A 448 15.99 0.54 25.88
N ASP A 449 15.80 -0.47 26.73
CA ASP A 449 14.49 -1.00 27.15
C ASP A 449 13.54 -1.34 25.98
N VAL A 450 14.04 -2.12 25.01
CA VAL A 450 13.28 -2.50 23.81
C VAL A 450 13.22 -4.02 23.64
N PRO A 451 12.04 -4.60 23.34
CA PRO A 451 11.90 -6.05 23.15
C PRO A 451 12.51 -6.60 21.85
N SER A 452 12.77 -5.76 20.84
CA SER A 452 13.29 -6.15 19.52
C SER A 452 14.45 -5.26 19.07
N LEU A 453 15.39 -5.83 18.29
CA LEU A 453 16.51 -5.08 17.69
C LEU A 453 16.01 -3.97 16.74
N SER A 454 14.87 -4.21 16.07
CA SER A 454 14.23 -3.21 15.19
C SER A 454 13.78 -1.95 15.93
N GLY A 455 13.44 -2.05 17.21
CA GLY A 455 13.05 -0.89 18.02
C GLY A 455 14.23 -0.15 18.65
N VAL A 456 15.45 -0.73 18.63
CA VAL A 456 16.65 -0.08 19.18
C VAL A 456 16.99 1.19 18.38
N TYR A 457 16.93 1.15 17.05
CA TYR A 457 17.18 2.32 16.20
C TYR A 457 16.18 3.46 16.43
N PRO A 458 14.84 3.23 16.40
CA PRO A 458 13.85 4.23 16.77
C PRO A 458 14.09 4.81 18.17
N ARG A 459 14.37 3.95 19.15
CA ARG A 459 14.59 4.38 20.53
C ARG A 459 15.87 5.19 20.71
N MET A 460 16.93 4.82 20.00
CA MET A 460 18.19 5.57 19.98
C MET A 460 18.01 6.96 19.36
N ASN A 461 17.28 7.06 18.24
CA ASN A 461 16.95 8.35 17.63
C ASN A 461 16.10 9.23 18.57
N GLU A 462 15.15 8.62 19.29
CA GLU A 462 14.36 9.33 20.30
C GLU A 462 15.24 9.86 21.46
N VAL A 463 16.20 9.06 21.93
CA VAL A 463 17.17 9.49 22.95
C VAL A 463 18.03 10.65 22.44
N TYR A 464 18.51 10.59 21.20
CA TYR A 464 19.28 11.69 20.59
C TYR A 464 18.44 12.95 20.40
N ALA A 465 17.18 12.83 19.97
CA ALA A 465 16.26 13.95 19.85
C ALA A 465 16.00 14.61 21.21
N ARG A 466 15.64 13.82 22.23
CA ARG A 466 15.42 14.30 23.60
C ARG A 466 16.67 14.92 24.22
N LEU A 467 17.85 14.35 23.98
CA LEU A 467 19.12 14.90 24.46
C LEU A 467 19.43 16.23 23.77
N GLY A 468 19.16 16.34 22.47
CA GLY A 468 19.29 17.57 21.69
C GLY A 468 18.36 18.66 22.22
N GLU A 469 17.07 18.33 22.42
CA GLU A 469 16.06 19.20 23.02
C GLU A 469 16.48 19.67 24.41
N MET A 470 16.91 18.76 25.28
CA MET A 470 17.37 19.09 26.64
C MET A 470 18.62 19.96 26.61
N THR A 471 19.57 19.68 25.73
CA THR A 471 20.79 20.49 25.58
C THR A 471 20.45 21.90 25.10
N ASN A 472 19.51 22.01 24.16
CA ASN A 472 19.03 23.29 23.66
C ASN A 472 18.27 24.07 24.73
N ALA A 473 17.36 23.40 25.46
CA ALA A 473 16.62 23.98 26.59
C ALA A 473 17.58 24.48 27.67
N LEU A 474 18.58 23.68 28.05
CA LEU A 474 19.60 24.08 29.02
C LEU A 474 20.46 25.24 28.51
N ARG A 475 20.78 25.30 27.20
CA ARG A 475 21.49 26.44 26.61
C ARG A 475 20.64 27.71 26.66
N ASN A 476 19.35 27.62 26.31
CA ASN A 476 18.42 28.75 26.39
C ASN A 476 18.26 29.23 27.82
N LEU A 477 18.13 28.32 28.79
CA LEU A 477 18.07 28.67 30.21
C LEU A 477 19.38 29.30 30.70
N ARG A 478 20.55 28.82 30.26
CA ARG A 478 21.83 29.48 30.60
C ARG A 478 21.88 30.91 30.08
N ASN A 479 21.46 31.13 28.83
CA ASN A 479 21.41 32.46 28.22
C ASN A 479 20.43 33.39 28.95
N LEU A 480 19.24 32.88 29.32
CA LEU A 480 18.23 33.65 30.07
C LEU A 480 18.66 34.01 31.49
N LEU A 481 19.51 33.17 32.10
CA LEU A 481 20.01 33.32 33.46
C LEU A 481 21.39 33.98 33.54
N ASP A 482 21.94 34.42 32.39
CA ASP A 482 23.31 34.94 32.24
C ASP A 482 24.38 34.06 32.93
N LEU A 483 24.20 32.73 32.83
CA LEU A 483 25.17 31.76 33.35
C LEU A 483 26.22 31.44 32.29
N ASP A 484 27.47 31.19 32.71
CA ASP A 484 28.53 30.77 31.79
C ASP A 484 28.10 29.53 30.99
N SER A 485 28.45 29.52 29.71
CA SER A 485 28.28 28.41 28.76
C SER A 485 28.79 27.05 29.29
N LYS A 486 29.72 27.06 30.25
CA LYS A 486 30.29 25.87 30.92
C LYS A 486 29.54 25.46 32.20
N ALA A 487 28.50 26.18 32.61
CA ALA A 487 27.75 25.86 33.82
C ALA A 487 27.09 24.47 33.73
N SER A 488 27.25 23.66 34.79
CA SER A 488 26.67 22.32 34.84
C SER A 488 25.14 22.38 34.81
N PRO A 489 24.44 21.38 34.23
CA PRO A 489 22.98 21.34 34.23
C PRO A 489 22.36 21.48 35.63
N ALA A 490 23.01 20.91 36.65
CA ALA A 490 22.59 21.03 38.05
C ALA A 490 22.67 22.47 38.58
N ALA A 491 23.67 23.24 38.18
CA ALA A 491 23.79 24.65 38.56
C ALA A 491 22.69 25.51 37.93
N VAL A 492 22.35 25.24 36.66
CA VAL A 492 21.23 25.89 35.95
C VAL A 492 19.91 25.62 36.68
N VAL A 493 19.62 24.35 36.97
CA VAL A 493 18.40 23.94 37.69
C VAL A 493 18.33 24.55 39.09
N LYS A 494 19.46 24.61 39.82
CA LYS A 494 19.52 25.26 41.13
C LYS A 494 19.19 26.75 41.05
N GLN A 495 19.66 27.44 40.02
CA GLN A 495 19.38 28.86 39.82
C GLN A 495 17.93 29.11 39.39
N VAL A 496 17.37 28.27 38.52
CA VAL A 496 15.93 28.26 38.20
C VAL A 496 15.11 28.02 39.47
N SER A 497 15.47 27.02 40.27
CA SER A 497 14.80 26.71 41.54
C SER A 497 14.87 27.89 42.52
N ARG A 498 15.98 28.63 42.57
CA ARG A 498 16.07 29.85 43.37
C ARG A 498 15.15 30.94 42.86
N LEU A 499 15.07 31.18 41.54
CA LEU A 499 14.14 32.17 40.99
C LEU A 499 12.67 31.81 41.26
N VAL A 500 12.33 30.53 41.13
CA VAL A 500 10.99 30.00 41.47
C VAL A 500 10.72 30.10 42.98
N SER A 501 11.76 30.04 43.82
CA SER A 501 11.62 30.16 45.28
C SER A 501 11.64 31.61 45.79
N VAL A 502 12.11 32.58 44.99
CA VAL A 502 12.26 33.98 45.41
C VAL A 502 10.95 34.77 45.30
N ASP A 503 9.90 34.23 44.65
CA ASP A 503 8.59 34.89 44.67
C ASP A 503 7.40 33.91 44.70
N PRO A 504 6.88 33.56 45.90
CA PRO A 504 5.61 32.82 46.03
C PRO A 504 4.39 33.65 45.58
N ARG A 505 4.57 34.94 45.28
CA ARG A 505 3.49 35.89 44.98
C ARG A 505 3.09 35.91 43.50
N LEU A 506 3.86 35.27 42.63
CA LEU A 506 3.55 35.15 41.20
C LEU A 506 3.19 33.72 40.75
N GLY A 507 3.20 32.75 41.67
CA GLY A 507 3.07 31.32 41.33
C GLY A 507 1.70 30.66 41.55
N VAL A 508 0.73 31.32 42.20
CA VAL A 508 -0.62 30.76 42.43
C VAL A 508 -1.68 31.87 42.46
N ALA A 509 -1.73 32.70 41.41
CA ALA A 509 -2.97 33.40 41.09
C ALA A 509 -3.59 32.63 39.93
N ASP A 510 -4.65 31.86 40.21
CA ASP A 510 -5.46 31.25 39.16
C ASP A 510 -5.80 32.30 38.11
N ILE A 511 -5.77 31.93 36.84
CA ILE A 511 -6.18 32.81 35.74
C ILE A 511 -7.58 33.38 36.03
N ASP A 512 -8.44 32.61 36.69
CA ASP A 512 -9.75 33.06 37.18
C ASP A 512 -9.66 34.13 38.27
N SER A 513 -8.70 34.06 39.19
CA SER A 513 -8.46 35.13 40.17
C SER A 513 -7.93 36.41 39.49
N ILE A 514 -7.15 36.28 38.42
CA ILE A 514 -6.68 37.43 37.62
C ILE A 514 -7.85 38.01 36.85
N ILE A 515 -8.69 37.19 36.22
CA ILE A 515 -9.90 37.62 35.51
C ILE A 515 -10.88 38.29 36.48
N ILE A 516 -11.08 37.75 37.68
CA ILE A 516 -11.93 38.37 38.71
C ILE A 516 -11.36 39.72 39.13
N ARG A 517 -10.04 39.84 39.35
CA ARG A 517 -9.42 41.14 39.69
C ARG A 517 -9.48 42.15 38.55
N VAL A 518 -9.31 41.72 37.30
CA VAL A 518 -9.45 42.57 36.12
C VAL A 518 -10.91 43.02 35.96
N LYS A 519 -11.88 42.13 36.10
CA LYS A 519 -13.32 42.49 36.10
C LYS A 519 -13.67 43.44 37.24
N GLN A 520 -13.16 43.21 38.45
CA GLN A 520 -13.33 44.12 39.57
C GLN A 520 -12.70 45.49 39.30
N HIS A 521 -11.58 45.53 38.60
CA HIS A 521 -10.95 46.77 38.17
C HIS A 521 -11.78 47.48 37.10
N ASP A 522 -12.37 46.75 36.14
CA ASP A 522 -13.27 47.29 35.12
C ASP A 522 -14.58 47.85 35.71
N GLU A 523 -15.07 47.30 36.82
CA GLU A 523 -16.24 47.84 37.53
C GLU A 523 -15.87 48.99 38.49
N PHE A 524 -14.76 48.86 39.22
CA PHE A 524 -14.34 49.85 40.22
C PHE A 524 -13.81 51.13 39.60
N PHE A 525 -12.97 51.05 38.55
CA PHE A 525 -12.33 52.24 37.98
C PHE A 525 -13.32 53.26 37.41
N PRO A 526 -14.36 52.88 36.65
CA PRO A 526 -15.36 53.84 36.19
C PRO A 526 -16.12 54.50 37.34
N ALA A 527 -16.50 53.73 38.36
CA ALA A 527 -17.19 54.27 39.54
C ALA A 527 -16.28 55.20 40.35
N PHE A 528 -15.02 54.81 40.57
CA PHE A 528 -14.00 55.62 41.23
C PHE A 528 -13.67 56.87 40.44
N HIS A 529 -13.48 56.75 39.12
CA HIS A 529 -13.19 57.87 38.24
C HIS A 529 -14.36 58.85 38.20
N SER A 530 -15.61 58.36 38.16
CA SER A 530 -16.82 59.18 38.26
C SER A 530 -16.89 59.93 39.58
N LEU A 531 -16.65 59.25 40.71
CA LEU A 531 -16.62 59.88 42.03
C LEU A 531 -15.54 60.95 42.11
N VAL A 532 -14.33 60.65 41.61
CA VAL A 532 -13.22 61.59 41.63
C VAL A 532 -13.48 62.79 40.73
N THR A 533 -14.04 62.60 39.53
CA THR A 533 -14.42 63.73 38.67
C THR A 533 -15.55 64.55 39.27
N GLU A 534 -16.49 63.94 39.98
CA GLU A 534 -17.54 64.67 40.70
C GLU A 534 -16.94 65.52 41.83
N ILE A 535 -16.02 64.96 42.62
CA ILE A 535 -15.30 65.70 43.67
C ILE A 535 -14.49 66.86 43.07
N LEU A 536 -13.78 66.62 41.96
CA LEU A 536 -13.04 67.67 41.23
C LEU A 536 -13.98 68.79 40.75
N ASN A 537 -15.15 68.45 40.20
CA ASN A 537 -16.13 69.43 39.74
C ASN A 537 -16.74 70.24 40.89
N VAL A 538 -17.09 69.59 42.00
CA VAL A 538 -17.68 70.26 43.18
C VAL A 538 -16.67 71.21 43.84
N LEU A 539 -15.39 70.83 43.86
CA LEU A 539 -14.31 71.65 44.43
C LEU A 539 -13.68 72.62 43.41
N GLY A 540 -14.03 72.53 42.12
CA GLY A 540 -13.49 73.35 41.04
C GLY A 540 -12.02 73.09 40.69
N LEU A 541 -11.53 71.85 40.90
CA LEU A 541 -10.13 71.46 40.74
C LEU A 541 -9.89 70.73 39.42
N SER A 542 -8.69 70.87 38.86
CA SER A 542 -8.31 70.23 37.58
C SER A 542 -7.45 68.98 37.73
N HIS A 543 -6.79 68.76 38.87
CA HIS A 543 -5.91 67.62 39.10
C HIS A 543 -6.27 66.83 40.37
N LEU A 544 -6.12 65.50 40.28
CA LEU A 544 -6.46 64.54 41.33
C LEU A 544 -5.65 64.76 42.62
N ASP A 545 -4.39 65.18 42.49
CA ASP A 545 -3.48 65.42 43.62
C ASP A 545 -3.89 66.64 44.48
N ASP A 546 -4.70 67.54 43.91
CA ASP A 546 -5.16 68.76 44.60
C ASP A 546 -6.41 68.52 45.47
N ILE A 547 -7.06 67.36 45.33
CA ILE A 547 -8.30 67.01 46.05
C ILE A 547 -8.07 66.96 47.56
N LEU A 548 -7.04 66.25 48.02
CA LEU A 548 -6.75 66.11 49.45
C LEU A 548 -6.40 67.45 50.11
N PRO A 549 -5.48 68.28 49.56
CA PRO A 549 -5.20 69.63 50.06
C PRO A 549 -6.43 70.53 50.15
N ALA A 550 -7.29 70.51 49.12
CA ALA A 550 -8.50 71.33 49.07
C ALA A 550 -9.54 70.90 50.12
N LEU A 551 -9.76 69.59 50.29
CA LEU A 551 -10.66 69.07 51.33
C LEU A 551 -10.16 69.39 52.75
N THR A 552 -8.84 69.33 52.99
CA THR A 552 -8.28 69.75 54.28
C THR A 552 -8.46 71.23 54.55
N SER A 553 -8.37 72.06 53.52
CA SER A 553 -8.60 73.51 53.63
C SER A 553 -10.08 73.81 53.89
N LEU A 554 -10.99 73.10 53.21
CA LEU A 554 -12.45 73.21 53.39
C LEU A 554 -12.90 72.78 54.80
N LYS A 555 -12.33 71.67 55.30
CA LYS A 555 -12.58 71.18 56.67
C LYS A 555 -12.13 72.16 57.75
N GLN A 556 -11.08 72.94 57.50
CA GLN A 556 -10.57 73.96 58.43
C GLN A 556 -11.35 75.28 58.40
N THR A 557 -12.16 75.50 57.36
CA THR A 557 -12.92 76.75 57.12
C THR A 557 -14.43 76.57 57.27
N ALA A 558 -14.91 75.36 57.57
CA ALA A 558 -16.29 75.10 57.98
C ALA A 558 -16.45 75.39 59.51
N PRO A 559 -17.46 76.18 59.93
CA PRO A 559 -17.72 76.52 61.34
C PRO A 559 -18.24 75.34 62.18
#